data_AF-A0A1G3ZG82-F1
#
_entry.id   AF-A0A1G3ZG82-F1
#
_cell.length_a   1.000
_cell.length_b   1.000
_cell.length_c   1.000
_cell.angle_alpha   90.00
_cell.angle_beta   90.00
_cell.angle_gamma   90.00
#
_symmetry.space_group_name_H-M   'P 1'
#
loop_
_entity.id
_entity.type
_entity.pdbx_description
1 polymer ?
#
loop_
_entity_poly.entity_id
_entity_poly.type
_entity_poly.pdbx_seq_one_letter_code
_entity_poly.pdbx_strand_id
1 'polypeptide(L)' 'MTGSFTLAIAGAGAALGIGMIGAKAVESVGRNPGAFGRVLTLAIIGMALAESIAIYALIRAFSNQ' A
#
# COMPACT_ATOMS: atom_id res chain seq x y z
N MET A 1 20.83 -7.15 -12.94
CA MET A 1 19.54 -7.70 -13.42
C MET A 1 18.59 -8.12 -12.30
N THR A 2 19.07 -8.49 -11.11
CA THR A 2 18.23 -9.00 -10.00
C THR A 2 17.30 -7.96 -9.36
N GLY A 3 17.70 -6.68 -9.28
CA GLY A 3 16.90 -5.63 -8.62
C GLY A 3 15.53 -5.34 -9.25
N SER A 4 15.40 -5.50 -10.57
CA SER A 4 14.17 -5.19 -11.31
C SER A 4 13.01 -6.15 -10.97
N PHE A 5 13.30 -7.44 -10.81
CA PHE A 5 12.29 -8.46 -10.52
C PHE A 5 11.77 -8.37 -9.07
N THR A 6 12.67 -8.18 -8.11
CA THR A 6 12.30 -7.97 -6.70
C THR A 6 11.43 -6.73 -6.55
N LEU A 7 11.77 -5.65 -7.25
CA LEU A 7 11.01 -4.41 -7.23
C LEU A 7 9.63 -4.58 -7.87
N ALA A 8 9.54 -5.32 -8.98
CA ALA A 8 8.27 -5.60 -9.65
C ALA A 8 7.31 -6.40 -8.75
N ILE A 9 7.80 -7.43 -8.05
CA ILE A 9 6.99 -8.23 -7.12
C ILE A 9 6.55 -7.38 -5.93
N ALA A 10 7.48 -6.65 -5.31
CA ALA A 10 7.16 -5.80 -4.16
C ALA A 10 6.17 -4.69 -4.53
N GLY A 11 6.35 -4.06 -5.69
CA GLY A 11 5.45 -3.04 -6.22
C GLY A 11 4.06 -3.61 -6.53
N ALA A 12 3.97 -4.79 -7.14
CA ALA A 12 2.69 -5.46 -7.39
C ALA A 12 1.95 -5.81 -6.09
N GLY A 13 2.66 -6.32 -5.08
CA GLY A 13 2.10 -6.62 -3.77
C GLY A 13 1.56 -5.37 -3.07
N ALA A 14 2.33 -4.27 -3.08
CA ALA A 14 1.89 -3.00 -2.52
C ALA A 14 0.67 -2.42 -3.26
N ALA A 15 0.66 -2.45 -4.60
CA ALA A 15 -0.46 -1.97 -5.40
C ALA A 15 -1.76 -2.72 -5.09
N LEU A 16 -1.69 -4.06 -4.95
CA LEU A 16 -2.84 -4.88 -4.56
C LEU A 16 -3.32 -4.55 -3.14
N GLY A 17 -2.39 -4.46 -2.18
CA GLY A 17 -2.73 -4.12 -0.79
C GLY A 17 -3.41 -2.76 -0.67
N ILE A 18 -2.82 -1.73 -1.29
CA ILE A 18 -3.36 -0.37 -1.31
C ILE A 18 -4.72 -0.34 -2.01
N GLY A 19 -4.86 -1.00 -3.16
CA GLY A 19 -6.12 -1.08 -3.89
C GLY A 19 -7.25 -1.70 -3.07
N MET A 20 -6.97 -2.79 -2.35
CA MET A 20 -7.95 -3.45 -1.47
C MET A 20 -8.34 -2.57 -0.28
N ILE A 21 -7.37 -1.92 0.37
CA ILE A 21 -7.62 -1.00 1.49
C ILE A 21 -8.48 0.18 1.02
N GLY A 22 -8.11 0.79 -0.11
CA GLY A 22 -8.86 1.87 -0.73
C GLY A 22 -10.30 1.46 -1.01
N ALA A 23 -10.51 0.35 -1.73
CA ALA A 23 -11.83 -0.17 -2.06
C ALA A 23 -12.72 -0.37 -0.81
N LYS A 24 -12.16 -1.00 0.24
CA LYS A 24 -12.89 -1.22 1.50
C LYS A 24 -13.14 0.07 2.28
N ALA A 25 -12.25 1.04 2.20
CA ALA A 25 -12.47 2.36 2.79
C ALA A 25 -13.66 3.06 2.12
N VAL A 26 -13.71 3.12 0.79
CA VAL A 26 -14.84 3.76 0.09
C VAL A 26 -16.16 3.01 0.31
N GLU A 27 -16.14 1.68 0.32
CA GLU A 27 -17.33 0.87 0.65
C GLU A 27 -17.83 1.18 2.06
N SER A 28 -16.94 1.25 3.04
CA SER A 28 -17.29 1.53 4.44
C SER A 28 -17.86 2.94 4.62
N VAL A 29 -17.25 3.95 3.98
CA VAL A 29 -17.75 5.32 4.00
C VAL A 29 -19.09 5.45 3.28
N GLY A 30 -19.25 4.78 2.13
CA GLY A 30 -20.51 4.78 1.38
C GLY A 30 -21.67 4.20 2.19
N ARG A 31 -21.41 3.18 3.04
CA ARG A 31 -22.40 2.60 3.94
C ARG A 31 -22.65 3.45 5.20
N ASN A 32 -21.64 4.16 5.68
CA ASN A 32 -21.73 5.03 6.86
C ASN A 32 -20.92 6.32 6.67
N PRO A 33 -21.52 7.37 6.08
CA PRO A 33 -20.82 8.62 5.80
C PRO A 33 -20.23 9.30 7.05
N GLY A 34 -20.87 9.12 8.22
CA GLY A 34 -20.37 9.67 9.49
C GLY A 34 -19.05 9.07 9.98
N ALA A 35 -18.61 7.92 9.41
CA ALA A 35 -17.35 7.30 9.76
C ALA A 35 -16.15 7.78 8.93
N PHE A 36 -16.35 8.71 7.97
CA PHE A 36 -15.30 9.15 7.02
C PHE A 36 -13.94 9.41 7.67
N GLY A 37 -13.88 10.28 8.69
CA GLY A 37 -12.60 10.66 9.30
C GLY A 37 -11.85 9.46 9.91
N ARG A 38 -12.55 8.60 10.65
CA ARG A 38 -11.96 7.40 11.26
C ARG A 38 -11.50 6.38 10.21
N VAL A 39 -12.31 6.17 9.17
CA VAL A 39 -11.98 5.25 8.08
C VAL A 39 -10.79 5.77 7.29
N LEU A 40 -10.73 7.06 6.99
CA LEU A 40 -9.60 7.68 6.30
C LEU A 40 -8.30 7.51 7.07
N THR A 41 -8.30 7.77 8.39
CA THR A 41 -7.12 7.57 9.23
C THR A 41 -6.63 6.12 9.20
N LEU A 42 -7.53 5.15 9.38
CA LEU A 42 -7.15 3.73 9.32
C LEU A 42 -6.67 3.31 7.92
N ALA A 43 -7.31 3.82 6.87
CA ALA A 43 -6.92 3.54 5.50
C ALA A 43 -5.52 4.07 5.19
N ILE A 44 -5.20 5.31 5.59
CA ILE A 44 -3.85 5.88 5.39
C ILE A 44 -2.80 5.07 6.14
N ILE A 45 -3.06 4.69 7.39
CA ILE A 45 -2.14 3.85 8.17
C ILE A 45 -1.94 2.49 7.49
N GLY A 46 -3.02 1.85 7.07
CA GLY A 46 -2.96 0.57 6.36
C GLY A 46 -2.20 0.66 5.04
N MET A 47 -2.46 1.70 4.24
CA MET A 47 -1.76 1.94 2.97
C MET A 47 -0.27 2.18 3.19
N ALA A 48 0.11 2.99 4.18
CA ALA A 48 1.51 3.22 4.53
C ALA A 48 2.23 1.94 4.97
N LEU A 49 1.56 1.06 5.73
CA LEU A 49 2.10 -0.24 6.10
C LEU A 49 2.28 -1.16 4.87
N ALA A 50 1.31 -1.19 3.97
CA ALA A 50 1.39 -1.96 2.73
C ALA A 50 2.51 -1.45 1.81
N GLU A 51 2.73 -0.13 1.77
CA GLU A 51 3.76 0.52 0.96
C GLU A 51 5.18 0.34 1.53
N SER A 52 5.33 0.14 2.85
CA SER A 52 6.64 -0.02 3.51
C SER A 52 7.49 -1.16 2.92
N ILE A 53 6.84 -2.23 2.46
CA ILE A 53 7.51 -3.38 1.83
C ILE A 53 8.10 -3.00 0.47
N ALA A 54 7.40 -2.18 -0.31
CA ALA A 54 7.89 -1.67 -1.59
C ALA A 54 9.07 -0.71 -1.40
N ILE A 55 9.03 0.15 -0.38
CA ILE A 55 10.16 1.06 -0.05
C ILE A 55 11.40 0.27 0.38
N TYR A 56 11.25 -0.77 1.20
CA TYR A 56 12.38 -1.62 1.57
C TYR A 56 13.00 -2.33 0.35
N ALA A 57 12.16 -2.86 -0.55
CA ALA A 57 12.62 -3.47 -1.80
C ALA A 57 13.32 -2.46 -2.72
N LEU A 58 12.83 -1.21 -2.76
CA LEU A 58 13.44 -0.10 -3.50
C LEU A 58 14.85 0.21 -2.98
N ILE A 59 15.00 0.38 -1.67
CA ILE A 59 16.30 0.61 -1.03
C ILE A 59 17.25 -0.53 -1.40
N ARG A 60 16.84 -1.79 -1.22
CA ARG A 60 17.67 -2.95 -1.57
C ARG A 60 18.04 -3.04 -3.05
N ALA A 61 17.16 -2.62 -3.95
CA ALA A 61 17.43 -2.63 -5.38
C ALA A 61 18.55 -1.65 -5.78
N PHE A 62 18.71 -0.54 -5.04
CA PHE A 62 19.71 0.50 -5.32
C PHE A 62 20.95 0.45 -4.42
N SER A 63 20.87 -0.15 -3.23
CA SER A 63 22.01 -0.27 -2.30
C SER A 63 23.04 -1.37 -2.64
N ASN A 64 22.85 -2.09 -3.75
CA ASN A 64 23.72 -3.17 -4.21
C ASN A 64 24.50 -2.79 -5.50
N GLN A 65 24.71 -1.49 -5.74
CA GLN A 65 25.64 -0.95 -6.73
C GLN A 65 26.88 -0.40 -6.04
#